data_AF-A0A2M8G526-F1
#
_entry.id   AF-A0A2M8G526-F1
#
_cell.length_a   1.000
_cell.length_b   1.000
_cell.length_c   1.000
_cell.angle_alpha   90.00
_cell.angle_beta   90.00
_cell.angle_gamma   90.00
#
_symmetry.space_group_name_H-M   'P 1'
#
loop_
_entity.id
_entity.type
_entity.pdbx_description
1 polymer ?
#
loop_
_entity_poly.entity_id
_entity_poly.type
_entity_poly.pdbx_seq_one_letter_code
_entity_poly.pdbx_strand_id
1 'polypeptide(L)'
;ADYIEKLIQKLFKYNPYKYTREKYGVLILLTSGRNLIDFLTSKGLKIGNKVKQQVDVPLWIKKNFKFSLKCLRGLMDTDGGIFIHKYKVAGKIYCYKKICFTNKSQPLLDFAFTVLRKIGLTPKYQGEKKVWLYSEKEVVKYLKIIGSSNPRLLKQV
;
A
#
# COMPACT_ATOMS: atom_id res chain seq x y z
N ALA A 1 2.15 -1.16 -14.42
CA ALA A 1 0.69 -1.03 -14.39
C ALA A 1 0.00 -2.31 -14.86
N ASP A 2 0.63 -3.08 -15.73
CA ASP A 2 0.07 -4.30 -16.33
C ASP A 2 -0.47 -5.32 -15.32
N TYR A 3 0.16 -5.45 -14.14
CA TYR A 3 -0.35 -6.29 -13.05
C TYR A 3 -1.77 -5.87 -12.62
N ILE A 4 -1.98 -4.56 -12.40
CA ILE A 4 -3.27 -4.02 -11.97
C ILE A 4 -4.30 -4.10 -13.09
N GLU A 5 -3.90 -3.82 -14.33
CA GLU A 5 -4.75 -3.98 -15.52
C GLU A 5 -5.29 -5.41 -15.65
N LYS A 6 -4.41 -6.41 -15.61
CA LYS A 6 -4.79 -7.84 -15.62
C LYS A 6 -5.67 -8.22 -14.44
N LEU A 7 -5.42 -7.63 -13.25
CA LEU A 7 -6.23 -7.90 -12.06
C LEU A 7 -7.65 -7.34 -12.21
N ILE A 8 -7.81 -6.13 -12.73
CA ILE A 8 -9.12 -5.51 -13.01
C ILE A 8 -9.89 -6.36 -14.03
N GLN A 9 -9.24 -6.74 -15.12
CA GLN A 9 -9.84 -7.61 -16.15
C GLN A 9 -10.28 -8.95 -15.56
N LYS A 10 -9.43 -9.59 -14.75
CA LYS A 10 -9.75 -10.87 -14.12
C LYS A 10 -10.95 -10.79 -13.19
N LEU A 11 -10.98 -9.78 -12.30
CA LEU A 11 -11.97 -9.68 -11.23
C LEU A 11 -13.31 -9.13 -11.71
N PHE A 12 -13.29 -8.12 -12.57
CA PHE A 12 -14.48 -7.37 -12.93
C PHE A 12 -14.90 -7.55 -14.37
N LYS A 13 -14.06 -8.19 -15.21
CA LYS A 13 -14.30 -8.33 -16.67
C LYS A 13 -14.39 -6.97 -17.40
N TYR A 14 -13.80 -5.93 -16.81
CA TYR A 14 -13.65 -4.62 -17.45
C TYR A 14 -12.25 -4.48 -18.02
N ASN A 15 -12.16 -3.87 -19.20
CA ASN A 15 -10.90 -3.43 -19.80
C ASN A 15 -10.64 -1.97 -19.39
N PRO A 16 -9.69 -1.69 -18.48
CA PRO A 16 -9.40 -0.33 -18.07
C PRO A 16 -8.79 0.46 -19.25
N TYR A 17 -9.24 1.70 -19.43
CA TYR A 17 -8.59 2.63 -20.33
C TYR A 17 -7.26 3.09 -19.72
N LYS A 18 -6.19 3.07 -20.50
CA LYS A 18 -4.82 3.38 -20.06
C LYS A 18 -4.32 4.61 -20.79
N TYR A 19 -3.95 5.66 -20.05
CA TYR A 19 -3.39 6.88 -20.63
C TYR A 19 -2.41 7.56 -19.68
N THR A 20 -1.46 8.31 -20.24
CA THR A 20 -0.46 9.05 -19.50
C THR A 20 -0.87 10.52 -19.34
N ARG A 21 -0.47 11.12 -18.22
CA ARG A 21 -0.48 12.58 -18.05
C ARG A 21 0.96 13.02 -17.90
N GLU A 22 1.61 13.30 -19.03
CA GLU A 22 3.05 13.55 -19.14
C GLU A 22 3.53 14.66 -18.20
N LYS A 23 2.78 15.77 -18.13
CA LYS A 23 3.05 16.90 -17.22
C LYS A 23 3.27 16.47 -15.76
N TYR A 24 2.61 15.40 -15.32
CA TYR A 24 2.68 14.90 -13.95
C TYR A 24 3.51 13.61 -13.82
N GLY A 25 3.99 13.04 -14.92
CA GLY A 25 4.67 11.75 -14.92
C GLY A 25 3.80 10.59 -14.42
N VAL A 26 2.48 10.67 -14.61
CA VAL A 26 1.52 9.67 -14.08
C VAL A 26 0.93 8.84 -15.21
N LEU A 27 0.86 7.53 -15.00
CA LEU A 27 0.05 6.61 -15.79
C LEU A 27 -1.29 6.37 -15.08
N ILE A 28 -2.40 6.57 -15.78
CA ILE A 28 -3.75 6.39 -15.27
C ILE A 28 -4.35 5.13 -15.88
N LEU A 29 -4.90 4.29 -15.00
CA LEU A 29 -5.84 3.23 -15.36
C LEU A 29 -7.23 3.70 -14.94
N LEU A 30 -8.11 3.89 -15.92
CA LEU A 30 -9.47 4.36 -15.73
C LEU A 30 -10.46 3.24 -16.03
N THR A 31 -11.38 3.02 -15.10
CA THR A 31 -12.55 2.15 -15.33
C THR A 31 -13.78 2.89 -14.88
N SER A 32 -14.78 2.93 -15.75
CA SER A 32 -16.08 3.53 -15.48
C SER A 32 -17.18 2.49 -15.74
N GLY A 33 -18.27 2.61 -14.99
CA GLY A 33 -19.40 1.70 -15.12
C GLY A 33 -20.27 1.76 -13.87
N ARG A 34 -21.56 1.99 -14.04
CA ARG A 34 -22.52 2.10 -12.93
C ARG A 34 -22.47 0.85 -12.06
N ASN A 35 -22.59 -0.33 -12.66
CA ASN A 35 -22.57 -1.62 -11.96
C ASN A 35 -21.28 -1.83 -11.14
N LEU A 36 -20.11 -1.43 -11.67
CA LEU A 36 -18.84 -1.53 -10.95
C LEU A 36 -18.80 -0.58 -9.75
N ILE A 37 -19.25 0.66 -9.94
CA ILE A 37 -19.29 1.67 -8.87
C ILE A 37 -20.26 1.20 -7.78
N ASP A 38 -21.47 0.78 -8.14
CA ASP A 38 -22.49 0.29 -7.21
C ASP A 38 -21.99 -0.95 -6.45
N PHE A 39 -21.32 -1.87 -7.14
CA PHE A 39 -20.68 -3.02 -6.50
C PHE A 39 -19.63 -2.58 -5.48
N LEU A 40 -18.68 -1.72 -5.87
CA LEU A 40 -17.61 -1.28 -4.98
C LEU A 40 -18.15 -0.49 -3.77
N THR A 41 -19.19 0.31 -3.98
CA THR A 41 -19.87 1.04 -2.91
C THR A 41 -20.63 0.11 -1.98
N SER A 42 -21.34 -0.90 -2.49
CA SER A 42 -21.95 -1.93 -1.64
C SER A 42 -20.94 -2.76 -0.85
N LYS A 43 -19.67 -2.82 -1.29
CA LYS A 43 -18.55 -3.40 -0.52
C LYS A 43 -17.90 -2.44 0.48
N GLY A 44 -18.40 -1.21 0.61
CA GLY A 44 -18.00 -0.23 1.62
C GLY A 44 -17.03 0.85 1.13
N LEU A 45 -16.79 0.98 -0.18
CA LEU A 45 -16.03 2.11 -0.72
C LEU A 45 -16.91 3.35 -0.91
N LYS A 46 -16.37 4.52 -0.58
CA LYS A 46 -17.09 5.80 -0.70
C LYS A 46 -16.77 6.50 -2.02
N ILE A 47 -17.79 7.11 -2.62
CA ILE A 47 -17.68 7.97 -3.80
C ILE A 47 -17.22 9.36 -3.37
N GLY A 48 -16.35 10.00 -4.17
CA GLY A 48 -15.88 11.37 -3.94
C GLY A 48 -14.45 11.46 -3.39
N ASN A 49 -14.14 12.58 -2.75
CA ASN A 49 -12.78 12.87 -2.29
C ASN A 49 -12.40 12.01 -1.06
N LYS A 50 -11.61 10.97 -1.31
CA LYS A 50 -11.19 9.97 -0.32
C LYS A 50 -10.35 10.55 0.84
N VAL A 51 -9.59 11.62 0.60
CA VAL A 51 -8.78 12.27 1.63
C VAL A 51 -9.67 13.06 2.57
N LYS A 52 -10.58 13.89 2.03
CA LYS A 52 -11.54 14.65 2.86
C LYS A 52 -12.44 13.72 3.67
N GLN A 53 -12.82 12.58 3.10
CA GLN A 53 -13.70 11.60 3.75
C GLN A 53 -12.99 10.65 4.72
N GLN A 54 -11.66 10.73 4.84
CA GLN A 54 -10.85 9.84 5.69
C GLN A 54 -11.24 8.37 5.50
N VAL A 55 -11.17 7.89 4.25
CA VAL A 55 -11.62 6.53 3.92
C VAL A 55 -10.85 5.47 4.70
N ASP A 56 -11.55 4.43 5.09
CA ASP A 56 -11.01 3.33 5.87
C ASP A 56 -11.15 2.00 5.11
N VAL A 57 -10.44 0.97 5.56
CA VAL A 57 -10.61 -0.39 5.07
C VAL A 57 -11.98 -0.94 5.53
N PRO A 58 -12.80 -1.51 4.62
CA PRO A 58 -14.09 -2.10 4.98
C PRO A 58 -14.01 -3.12 6.12
N LEU A 59 -15.01 -3.12 7.00
CA LEU A 59 -15.04 -3.97 8.20
C LEU A 59 -14.91 -5.46 7.89
N TRP A 60 -15.50 -5.94 6.79
CA TRP A 60 -15.40 -7.35 6.41
C TRP A 60 -13.97 -7.78 6.05
N ILE A 61 -13.12 -6.85 5.58
CA ILE A 61 -11.68 -7.07 5.38
C ILE A 61 -10.96 -7.07 6.72
N LYS A 62 -11.27 -6.12 7.61
CA LYS A 62 -10.64 -6.02 8.94
C LYS A 62 -10.92 -7.24 9.82
N LYS A 63 -12.15 -7.76 9.78
CA LYS A 63 -12.58 -8.93 10.55
C LYS A 63 -11.89 -10.22 10.11
N ASN A 64 -11.47 -10.31 8.85
CA ASN A 64 -10.75 -11.47 8.33
C ASN A 64 -9.25 -11.19 8.23
N PHE A 65 -8.45 -11.85 9.08
CA PHE A 65 -7.01 -11.58 9.13
C PHE A 65 -6.30 -11.89 7.80
N LYS A 66 -6.68 -12.95 7.10
CA LYS A 66 -6.11 -13.29 5.78
C LYS A 66 -6.38 -12.18 4.76
N PHE A 67 -7.58 -11.60 4.76
CA PHE A 67 -7.91 -10.47 3.91
C PHE A 67 -7.16 -9.21 4.32
N SER A 68 -7.00 -8.96 5.62
CA SER A 68 -6.21 -7.84 6.12
C SER A 68 -4.75 -7.89 5.64
N LEU A 69 -4.11 -9.06 5.66
CA LEU A 69 -2.74 -9.23 5.13
C LEU A 69 -2.66 -8.93 3.63
N LYS A 70 -3.64 -9.40 2.85
CA LYS A 70 -3.67 -9.15 1.40
C LYS A 70 -3.99 -7.68 1.07
N CYS A 71 -4.85 -7.04 1.86
CA CYS A 71 -5.15 -5.62 1.74
C CYS A 71 -3.94 -4.76 2.08
N LEU A 72 -3.24 -5.06 3.18
CA LEU A 72 -1.98 -4.41 3.55
C LEU A 72 -0.95 -4.51 2.42
N ARG A 73 -0.77 -5.71 1.82
CA ARG A 73 0.11 -5.87 0.66
C ARG A 73 -0.25 -4.92 -0.48
N GLY A 74 -1.54 -4.83 -0.82
CA GLY A 74 -2.02 -3.93 -1.89
C GLY A 74 -1.73 -2.45 -1.59
N LEU A 75 -1.98 -2.00 -0.35
CA LEU A 75 -1.67 -0.64 0.09
C LEU A 75 -0.17 -0.35 0.01
N MET A 76 0.67 -1.32 0.40
CA MET A 76 2.12 -1.20 0.35
C MET A 76 2.68 -1.23 -1.06
N ASP A 77 2.08 -2.04 -1.95
CA ASP A 77 2.46 -2.12 -3.36
C ASP A 77 2.22 -0.79 -4.10
N THR A 78 1.22 0.01 -3.67
CA THR A 78 0.88 1.30 -4.30
C THR A 78 1.51 2.51 -3.61
N ASP A 79 1.28 2.66 -2.29
CA ASP A 79 1.63 3.88 -1.55
C ASP A 79 2.81 3.64 -0.59
N GLY A 80 3.31 2.40 -0.53
CA GLY A 80 4.45 1.99 0.27
C GLY A 80 5.78 1.99 -0.49
N GLY A 81 6.87 1.87 0.28
CA GLY A 81 8.22 1.83 -0.26
C GLY A 81 9.22 1.16 0.68
N ILE A 82 10.26 0.59 0.07
CA ILE A 82 11.53 0.27 0.73
C ILE A 82 12.51 1.40 0.43
N PHE A 83 13.13 1.94 1.46
CA PHE A 83 14.03 3.08 1.42
C PHE A 83 15.39 2.69 2.01
N ILE A 84 16.46 3.07 1.34
CA ILE A 84 17.83 2.88 1.83
C ILE A 84 18.25 4.16 2.56
N HIS A 85 18.37 4.10 3.87
CA HIS A 85 18.93 5.18 4.67
C HIS A 85 20.42 4.99 4.83
N LYS A 86 21.21 6.01 4.47
CA LYS A 86 22.66 6.01 4.60
C LYS A 86 23.07 6.91 5.77
N TYR A 87 23.98 6.43 6.61
CA TYR A 87 24.51 7.15 7.76
C TYR A 87 26.03 7.13 7.71
N LYS A 88 26.67 8.27 7.99
CA LYS A 88 28.12 8.35 8.11
C LYS A 88 28.50 8.42 9.59
N VAL A 89 29.26 7.44 10.07
CA VAL A 89 29.74 7.38 11.46
C VAL A 89 31.23 7.06 11.44
N ALA A 90 32.05 7.93 12.05
CA ALA A 90 33.51 7.78 12.09
C ALA A 90 34.14 7.48 10.71
N GLY A 91 33.70 8.21 9.66
CA GLY A 91 34.19 8.03 8.29
C GLY A 91 33.60 6.84 7.52
N LYS A 92 32.93 5.88 8.19
CA LYS A 92 32.30 4.71 7.57
C LYS A 92 30.84 5.01 7.18
N ILE A 93 30.39 4.48 6.04
CA ILE A 93 29.01 4.60 5.56
C ILE A 93 28.24 3.31 5.90
N TYR A 94 27.14 3.46 6.62
CA TYR A 94 26.22 2.38 6.95
C TYR A 94 24.91 2.57 6.18
N CYS A 95 24.44 1.53 5.51
CA CYS A 95 23.20 1.54 4.73
C CYS A 95 22.19 0.59 5.39
N TYR A 96 20.98 1.09 5.67
CA TYR A 96 19.91 0.28 6.25
C TYR A 96 18.66 0.38 5.39
N LYS A 97 18.08 -0.77 5.06
CA LYS A 97 16.78 -0.86 4.39
C LYS A 97 15.66 -0.67 5.41
N LYS A 98 14.69 0.16 5.05
CA LYS A 98 13.52 0.50 5.87
C LYS A 98 12.26 0.46 5.04
N ILE A 99 11.13 0.16 5.65
CA ILE A 99 9.82 0.21 4.98
C ILE A 99 9.07 1.45 5.48
N CYS A 100 8.40 2.15 4.57
CA CYS A 100 7.46 3.21 4.91
C CYS A 100 6.16 3.07 4.13
N PHE A 101 5.05 3.27 4.83
CA PHE A 101 3.73 3.52 4.26
C PHE A 101 3.35 4.97 4.49
N THR A 102 3.02 5.71 3.44
CA THR A 102 2.61 7.12 3.56
C THR A 102 1.18 7.28 3.04
N ASN A 103 0.29 7.88 3.83
CA ASN A 103 -1.08 8.13 3.41
C ASN A 103 -1.66 9.38 4.10
N LYS A 104 -2.69 9.99 3.50
CA LYS A 104 -3.41 11.15 4.08
C LYS A 104 -4.69 10.75 4.84
N SER A 105 -5.08 9.48 4.77
CA SER A 105 -6.17 8.93 5.56
C SER A 105 -5.62 8.30 6.83
N GLN A 106 -5.91 8.91 7.99
CA GLN A 106 -5.47 8.40 9.28
C GLN A 106 -6.00 6.96 9.54
N PRO A 107 -7.26 6.63 9.22
CA PRO A 107 -7.74 5.24 9.36
C PRO A 107 -6.94 4.20 8.57
N LEU A 108 -6.41 4.54 7.39
CA LEU A 108 -5.54 3.63 6.63
C LEU A 108 -4.16 3.46 7.28
N LEU A 109 -3.61 4.51 7.89
CA LEU A 109 -2.37 4.43 8.66
C LEU A 109 -2.56 3.53 9.89
N ASP A 110 -3.66 3.71 10.62
CA ASP A 110 -3.98 2.92 11.80
C ASP A 110 -4.24 1.45 11.47
N PHE A 111 -4.91 1.20 10.35
CA PHE A 111 -5.06 -0.15 9.81
C PHE A 111 -3.69 -0.78 9.52
N ALA A 112 -2.82 -0.09 8.79
CA ALA A 112 -1.49 -0.61 8.45
C ALA A 112 -0.66 -0.87 9.71
N PHE A 113 -0.62 0.08 10.64
CA PHE A 113 0.05 -0.04 11.92
C PHE A 113 -0.43 -1.26 12.72
N THR A 114 -1.76 -1.42 12.83
CA THR A 114 -2.37 -2.51 13.59
C THR A 114 -2.05 -3.88 12.98
N VAL A 115 -2.16 -4.01 11.66
CA VAL A 115 -1.86 -5.28 10.97
C VAL A 115 -0.38 -5.64 11.09
N LEU A 116 0.52 -4.65 10.94
CA LEU A 116 1.97 -4.84 11.13
C LEU A 116 2.30 -5.28 12.57
N ARG A 117 1.71 -4.64 13.59
CA ARG A 117 1.84 -5.06 15.00
C ARG A 117 1.38 -6.50 15.20
N LYS A 118 0.24 -6.87 14.61
CA LYS A 118 -0.37 -8.19 14.77
C LYS A 118 0.48 -9.33 14.19
N ILE A 119 1.32 -9.07 13.18
CA ILE A 119 2.31 -10.05 12.68
C ILE A 119 3.66 -10.00 13.43
N GLY A 120 3.70 -9.33 14.58
CA GLY A 120 4.87 -9.25 15.44
C GLY A 120 5.99 -8.39 14.85
N LEU A 121 5.64 -7.30 14.16
CA LEU A 121 6.57 -6.23 13.78
C LEU A 121 6.36 -5.03 14.71
N THR A 122 7.32 -4.10 14.69
CA THR A 122 7.36 -2.91 15.55
C THR A 122 7.23 -1.62 14.72
N PRO A 123 6.07 -1.42 14.04
CA PRO A 123 5.84 -0.19 13.30
C PRO A 123 5.89 1.03 14.23
N LYS A 124 6.33 2.16 13.69
CA LYS A 124 6.34 3.45 14.36
C LYS A 124 5.64 4.48 13.50
N TYR A 125 4.80 5.30 14.12
CA TYR A 125 4.32 6.51 13.46
C TYR A 125 5.47 7.51 13.31
N GLN A 126 5.50 8.20 12.17
CA GLN A 126 6.39 9.35 11.98
C GLN A 126 5.56 10.53 11.49
N GLY A 127 5.25 11.44 12.41
CA GLY A 127 4.25 12.47 12.19
C GLY A 127 2.87 11.88 11.89
N GLU A 128 2.00 12.67 11.27
CA GLU A 128 0.58 12.34 11.06
C GLU A 128 0.31 11.50 9.80
N LYS A 129 1.33 11.20 9.00
CA LYS A 129 1.12 10.70 7.61
C LYS A 129 1.90 9.45 7.28
N LYS A 130 2.67 8.90 8.21
CA LYS A 130 3.62 7.82 7.92
C LYS A 130 3.65 6.76 9.00
N VAL A 131 3.78 5.51 8.55
CA VAL A 131 4.10 4.35 9.38
C VAL A 131 5.39 3.71 8.85
N TRP A 132 6.36 3.52 9.72
CA TRP A 132 7.70 3.02 9.39
C TRP A 132 8.03 1.70 10.08
N LEU A 133 8.80 0.86 9.38
CA LEU A 133 9.62 -0.19 9.96
C LEU A 133 11.09 0.19 9.77
N TYR A 134 11.79 0.40 10.87
CA TYR A 134 13.16 0.93 10.87
C TYR A 134 14.25 -0.14 10.86
N SER A 135 13.90 -1.39 11.15
CA SER A 135 14.84 -2.51 11.26
C SER A 135 14.91 -3.32 9.97
N GLU A 136 16.11 -3.56 9.48
CA GLU A 136 16.32 -4.40 8.29
C GLU A 136 15.86 -5.85 8.51
N LYS A 137 16.01 -6.37 9.73
CA LYS A 137 15.46 -7.69 10.11
C LYS A 137 13.93 -7.72 9.94
N GLU A 138 13.26 -6.61 10.26
CA GLU A 138 11.81 -6.49 10.08
C GLU A 138 11.41 -6.31 8.62
N VAL A 139 12.24 -5.67 7.79
CA VAL A 139 12.03 -5.62 6.33
C VAL A 139 12.02 -7.03 5.75
N VAL A 140 13.01 -7.86 6.12
CA VAL A 140 13.07 -9.26 5.68
C VAL A 140 11.85 -10.05 6.18
N LYS A 141 11.48 -9.89 7.46
CA LYS A 141 10.30 -10.56 8.05
C LYS A 141 8.99 -10.12 7.35
N TYR A 142 8.83 -8.83 7.06
CA TYR A 142 7.70 -8.30 6.31
C TYR A 142 7.58 -8.97 4.94
N LEU A 143 8.67 -9.06 4.19
CA LEU A 143 8.66 -9.66 2.84
C LEU A 143 8.40 -11.17 2.88
N LYS A 144 8.85 -11.86 3.92
CA LYS A 144 8.55 -13.28 4.13
C LYS A 144 7.06 -13.52 4.41
N ILE A 145 6.41 -12.65 5.19
CA ILE A 145 5.02 -12.83 5.64
C ILE A 145 4.01 -12.25 4.65
N ILE A 146 4.21 -10.98 4.25
CA ILE A 146 3.29 -10.22 3.41
C ILE A 146 3.69 -10.33 1.93
N GLY A 147 4.99 -10.23 1.66
CA GLY A 147 5.53 -10.14 0.31
C GLY A 147 5.18 -8.84 -0.40
N SER A 148 5.38 -8.81 -1.71
CA SER A 148 5.07 -7.68 -2.59
C SER A 148 4.70 -8.23 -3.96
N SER A 149 3.74 -7.58 -4.63
CA SER A 149 3.46 -7.82 -6.06
C SER A 149 4.11 -6.74 -6.93
N ASN A 150 4.71 -5.72 -6.31
CA ASN A 150 5.43 -4.65 -6.97
C ASN A 150 6.92 -5.03 -7.15
N PRO A 151 7.40 -5.28 -8.38
CA PRO A 151 8.79 -5.66 -8.64
C PRO A 151 9.80 -4.61 -8.18
N ARG A 152 9.41 -3.33 -8.15
CA ARG A 152 10.28 -2.25 -7.64
C ARG A 152 10.68 -2.49 -6.19
N LEU A 153 9.76 -2.98 -5.36
CA LEU A 153 10.04 -3.26 -3.96
C LEU A 153 10.90 -4.52 -3.81
N LEU A 154 10.65 -5.54 -4.63
CA LEU A 154 11.41 -6.78 -4.59
C LEU A 154 12.87 -6.58 -5.01
N LYS A 155 13.14 -5.68 -5.97
CA LYS A 155 14.51 -5.32 -6.40
C LYS A 155 15.36 -4.64 -5.32
N GLN A 156 14.75 -4.15 -4.24
CA GLN A 156 15.46 -3.45 -3.17
C GLN A 156 16.01 -4.40 -2.11
N VAL A 157 15.69 -5.70 -2.17
CA VAL A 157 16.05 -6.68 -1.15
C VAL A 157 17.15 -7.59 -1.65
#